data_AF-A0A6C0L1A4-F1
#
_entry.id   AF-A0A6C0L1A4-F1
#
_cell.length_a   1.000
_cell.length_b   1.000
_cell.length_c   1.000
_cell.angle_alpha   90.00
_cell.angle_beta   90.00
_cell.angle_gamma   90.00
#
_symmetry.space_group_name_H-M   'P 1'
#
loop_
_entity.id
_entity.type
_entity.pdbx_description
1 polymer ?
#
loop_
_entity_poly.entity_id
_entity_poly.type
_entity_poly.pdbx_seq_one_letter_code
_entity_poly.pdbx_strand_id
1 'polypeptide(L)'
;HLTPKDYITCIKDCNHCVKTLIEKVHFNADKPENMNIYLSNIKGKYVMIYKENKWQIQDKKTQVDDLYDYNEFVLEHWYDEYMEKYPDIVESFTKYLNNRDSNTLLNNIKEEILVMLYNKRKMIANE
;
A
#
# COMPACT_ATOMS: atom_id res chain seq x y z
N HIS A 1 -12.57 6.42 7.27
CA HIS A 1 -12.17 5.00 7.37
C HIS A 1 -12.48 4.29 6.06
N LEU A 2 -11.68 3.30 5.69
CA LEU A 2 -11.95 2.45 4.52
C LEU A 2 -13.27 1.70 4.71
N THR A 3 -13.99 1.51 3.60
CA THR A 3 -15.26 0.78 3.60
C THR A 3 -15.03 -0.69 3.24
N PRO A 4 -15.96 -1.61 3.55
CA PRO A 4 -15.87 -3.00 3.07
C PRO A 4 -15.66 -3.11 1.56
N LYS A 5 -16.28 -2.20 0.78
CA LYS A 5 -16.10 -2.14 -0.68
C LYS A 5 -14.66 -1.84 -1.08
N ASP A 6 -13.95 -1.02 -0.31
CA ASP A 6 -12.54 -0.73 -0.54
C ASP A 6 -11.68 -1.97 -0.39
N TYR A 7 -11.86 -2.71 0.71
CA TYR A 7 -11.13 -3.96 0.96
C TYR A 7 -11.41 -5.03 -0.10
N ILE A 8 -12.68 -5.23 -0.45
CA ILE A 8 -13.07 -6.15 -1.53
C ILE A 8 -12.39 -5.77 -2.85
N THR A 9 -12.34 -4.47 -3.17
CA THR A 9 -11.67 -3.98 -4.38
C THR A 9 -10.17 -4.29 -4.34
N CYS A 10 -9.50 -4.07 -3.20
CA CYS A 10 -8.09 -4.41 -3.04
C CYS A 10 -7.84 -5.91 -3.22
N ILE A 11 -8.61 -6.76 -2.54
CA ILE A 11 -8.41 -8.21 -2.57
C ILE A 11 -8.62 -8.77 -3.99
N LYS A 12 -9.60 -8.24 -4.72
CA LYS A 12 -9.84 -8.63 -6.13
C LYS A 12 -8.69 -8.30 -7.07
N ASP A 13 -7.78 -7.41 -6.67
CA ASP A 13 -6.54 -7.11 -7.40
C ASP A 13 -5.44 -8.18 -7.18
N CYS A 14 -5.76 -9.27 -6.48
CA CYS A 14 -4.91 -10.46 -6.30
C CYS A 14 -3.51 -10.08 -5.80
N ASN A 15 -2.47 -10.32 -6.61
CA ASN A 15 -1.08 -10.09 -6.24
C ASN A 15 -0.75 -8.61 -5.96
N HIS A 16 -1.57 -7.65 -6.42
CA HIS A 16 -1.36 -6.23 -6.16
C HIS A 16 -2.21 -5.69 -5.00
N CYS A 17 -2.94 -6.54 -4.28
CA CYS A 17 -3.89 -6.13 -3.26
C CYS A 17 -3.27 -5.21 -2.19
N VAL A 18 -2.05 -5.49 -1.74
CA VAL A 18 -1.30 -4.68 -0.75
C VAL A 18 -0.99 -3.30 -1.31
N LYS A 19 -0.45 -3.23 -2.53
CA LYS A 19 -0.17 -1.96 -3.22
C LYS A 19 -1.45 -1.12 -3.40
N THR A 20 -2.55 -1.77 -3.80
CA THR A 20 -3.84 -1.10 -4.01
C THR A 20 -4.45 -0.60 -2.69
N LEU A 21 -4.22 -1.30 -1.58
CA LEU A 21 -4.57 -0.81 -0.26
C LEU A 21 -3.74 0.42 0.12
N ILE A 22 -2.42 0.37 -0.05
CA ILE A 22 -1.51 1.50 0.18
C ILE A 22 -1.98 2.72 -0.62
N GLU A 23 -2.34 2.52 -1.89
CA GLU A 23 -2.85 3.57 -2.76
C GLU A 23 -4.11 4.24 -2.18
N LYS A 24 -5.09 3.44 -1.77
CA LYS A 24 -6.35 3.94 -1.19
C LYS A 24 -6.17 4.67 0.13
N VAL A 25 -5.19 4.27 0.94
CA VAL A 25 -4.91 4.90 2.24
C VAL A 25 -4.17 6.21 2.05
N HIS A 26 -3.05 6.18 1.34
CA HIS A 26 -2.09 7.30 1.31
C HIS A 26 -2.29 8.28 0.16
N PHE A 27 -3.17 7.97 -0.80
CA PHE A 27 -3.43 8.83 -1.97
C PHE A 27 -4.93 9.05 -2.18
N ASN A 28 -5.57 9.59 -1.15
CA ASN A 28 -6.99 9.90 -1.14
C ASN A 28 -7.23 11.39 -0.83
N ALA A 29 -7.75 12.14 -1.82
CA ALA A 29 -8.00 13.58 -1.69
C ALA A 29 -9.06 13.93 -0.62
N ASP A 30 -9.97 13.00 -0.30
CA ASP A 30 -10.97 13.16 0.77
C ASP A 30 -10.39 12.91 2.17
N LYS A 31 -9.14 12.41 2.23
CA LYS A 31 -8.40 12.05 3.45
C LYS A 31 -6.96 12.58 3.43
N PRO A 32 -6.77 13.91 3.34
CA PRO A 32 -5.44 14.52 3.28
C PRO A 32 -4.57 14.22 4.51
N GLU A 33 -5.18 13.90 5.66
CA GLU A 33 -4.47 13.48 6.86
C GLU A 33 -3.63 12.20 6.68
N ASN A 34 -4.01 11.33 5.74
CA ASN A 34 -3.29 10.09 5.45
C ASN A 34 -2.25 10.25 4.33
N MET A 35 -2.24 11.41 3.66
CA MET A 35 -1.35 11.72 2.54
C MET A 35 0.02 12.19 3.05
N ASN A 36 0.68 11.30 3.80
CA ASN A 36 1.84 11.61 4.63
C ASN A 36 3.16 10.98 4.14
N ILE A 37 3.20 10.44 2.91
CA ILE A 37 4.39 9.78 2.35
C ILE A 37 4.54 10.03 0.85
N TYR A 38 5.71 10.46 0.39
CA TYR A 38 6.00 10.58 -1.04
C TYR A 38 7.48 10.39 -1.36
N LEU A 39 7.77 10.03 -2.61
CA LEU A 39 9.13 9.94 -3.11
C LEU A 39 9.50 11.20 -3.89
N SER A 40 10.53 11.93 -3.44
CA SER A 40 11.01 13.15 -4.10
C SER A 40 11.89 12.88 -5.31
N ASN A 41 12.69 11.80 -5.25
CA ASN A 41 13.61 11.38 -6.31
C ASN A 41 13.62 9.85 -6.43
N ILE A 42 13.33 9.33 -7.61
CA ILE A 42 13.27 7.89 -7.89
C ILE A 42 14.61 7.16 -7.60
N LYS A 43 15.74 7.84 -7.85
CA LYS A 43 17.09 7.31 -7.59
C LYS A 43 17.59 7.60 -6.17
N GLY A 44 16.85 8.36 -5.38
CA GLY A 44 17.24 8.73 -4.02
C GLY A 44 17.22 7.54 -3.06
N LYS A 45 18.09 7.60 -2.04
CA LYS A 45 18.09 6.62 -0.93
C LYS A 45 16.92 6.82 0.05
N TYR A 46 16.34 8.02 0.08
CA TYR A 46 15.38 8.41 1.10
C TYR A 46 13.98 8.69 0.54
N VAL A 47 12.97 8.50 1.37
CA VAL A 47 11.56 8.87 1.15
C VAL A 47 11.15 9.97 2.14
N MET A 48 10.21 10.82 1.76
CA MET A 48 9.68 11.87 2.62
C MET A 48 8.46 11.35 3.37
N ILE A 49 8.44 11.52 4.69
CA ILE A 49 7.33 11.14 5.58
C ILE A 49 6.95 12.32 6.47
N TYR A 50 5.66 12.57 6.63
CA TYR A 50 5.14 13.55 7.58
C TYR A 50 4.84 12.87 8.92
N LYS A 51 5.62 13.18 9.95
CA LYS A 51 5.47 12.66 11.31
C LYS A 51 5.99 13.69 12.31
N GLU A 52 5.35 13.79 13.48
CA GLU A 52 5.65 14.82 14.50
C GLU A 52 5.50 16.25 13.97
N ASN A 53 4.44 16.50 13.19
CA ASN A 53 4.12 17.80 12.59
C ASN A 53 5.22 18.37 11.67
N LYS A 54 6.10 17.52 11.13
CA LYS A 54 7.16 17.91 10.19
C LYS A 54 7.43 16.83 9.15
N TRP A 55 7.90 17.27 7.99
CA TRP A 55 8.45 16.39 6.98
C TRP A 55 9.85 15.93 7.40
N GLN A 56 10.09 14.63 7.34
CA GLN A 56 11.36 13.98 7.66
C GLN A 56 11.73 12.97 6.58
N ILE A 57 13.02 12.74 6.40
CA ILE A 57 13.53 11.70 5.50
C ILE A 57 13.66 10.37 6.25
N GLN A 58 13.30 9.27 5.59
CA GLN A 58 13.48 7.90 6.09
C GLN A 58 14.14 7.04 5.02
N ASP A 59 14.80 5.95 5.41
CA ASP A 59 15.37 5.01 4.44
C ASP A 59 14.26 4.43 3.58
N LYS A 60 14.40 4.57 2.26
CA LYS A 60 13.37 4.22 1.30
C LYS A 60 13.05 2.72 1.32
N LYS A 61 14.07 1.87 1.49
CA LYS A 61 13.89 0.43 1.45
C LYS A 61 13.13 -0.02 2.70
N THR A 62 13.64 0.35 3.87
CA THR A 62 12.98 0.04 5.16
C THR A 62 11.55 0.53 5.18
N GLN A 63 11.31 1.77 4.73
CA GLN A 63 9.96 2.31 4.77
C GLN A 63 8.98 1.58 3.86
N VAL A 64 9.41 1.13 2.68
CA VAL A 64 8.54 0.37 1.77
C VAL A 64 8.29 -1.05 2.29
N ASP A 65 9.29 -1.66 2.93
CA ASP A 65 9.12 -2.94 3.62
C ASP A 65 8.06 -2.79 4.72
N ASP A 66 8.22 -1.81 5.62
CA ASP A 66 7.27 -1.53 6.71
C ASP A 66 5.85 -1.22 6.20
N LEU A 67 5.74 -0.44 5.12
CA LEU A 67 4.48 -0.07 4.51
C LEU A 67 3.77 -1.29 3.90
N TYR A 68 4.53 -2.17 3.24
CA TYR A 68 4.00 -3.40 2.67
C TYR A 68 3.50 -4.32 3.77
N ASP A 69 4.36 -4.64 4.75
CA ASP A 69 4.09 -5.62 5.80
C ASP A 69 2.88 -5.20 6.66
N TYR A 70 2.76 -3.90 6.98
CA TYR A 70 1.60 -3.39 7.71
C TYR A 70 0.29 -3.55 6.92
N ASN A 71 0.31 -3.24 5.62
CA ASN A 71 -0.90 -3.32 4.80
C ASN A 71 -1.28 -4.76 4.45
N GLU A 72 -0.29 -5.65 4.33
CA GLU A 72 -0.52 -7.11 4.25
C GLU A 72 -1.24 -7.60 5.50
N PHE A 73 -0.72 -7.28 6.71
CA PHE A 73 -1.37 -7.64 7.96
C PHE A 73 -2.81 -7.14 8.06
N VAL A 74 -3.07 -5.89 7.64
CA VAL A 74 -4.43 -5.34 7.62
C VAL A 74 -5.35 -6.12 6.66
N LEU A 75 -4.86 -6.53 5.50
CA LEU A 75 -5.64 -7.32 4.54
C LEU A 75 -5.91 -8.73 5.05
N GLU A 76 -4.93 -9.40 5.66
CA GLU A 76 -5.09 -10.74 6.24
C GLU A 76 -6.14 -10.71 7.35
N HIS A 77 -6.03 -9.77 8.28
CA HIS A 77 -7.00 -9.63 9.36
C HIS A 77 -8.41 -9.37 8.84
N TRP A 78 -8.55 -8.49 7.84
CA TRP A 78 -9.85 -8.22 7.22
C TRP A 78 -10.38 -9.46 6.46
N TYR A 79 -9.53 -10.18 5.77
CA TYR A 79 -9.93 -11.40 5.07
C TYR A 79 -10.47 -12.45 6.04
N ASP A 80 -9.75 -12.73 7.13
CA ASP A 80 -10.13 -13.71 8.14
C ASP A 80 -11.51 -13.41 8.76
N GLU A 81 -11.81 -12.12 8.99
CA GLU A 81 -13.09 -11.69 9.56
C GLU A 81 -14.26 -11.77 8.56
N TYR A 82 -14.01 -11.63 7.25
CA TYR A 82 -15.07 -11.35 6.27
C TYR A 82 -15.17 -12.38 5.12
N MET A 83 -14.28 -13.36 5.02
CA MET A 83 -14.27 -14.34 3.93
C MET A 83 -15.57 -15.15 3.81
N GLU A 84 -16.23 -15.47 4.94
CA GLU A 84 -17.52 -16.18 4.91
C GLU A 84 -18.66 -15.30 4.38
N LYS A 85 -18.58 -13.98 4.61
CA LYS A 85 -19.58 -13.00 4.18
C LYS A 85 -19.43 -12.64 2.70
N TYR A 86 -18.20 -12.64 2.19
CA TYR A 86 -17.89 -12.29 0.80
C TYR A 86 -17.09 -13.43 0.14
N PRO A 87 -17.73 -14.57 -0.18
CA PRO A 87 -17.03 -15.73 -0.74
C PRO A 87 -16.36 -15.45 -2.09
N ASP A 88 -16.78 -14.40 -2.80
CA ASP A 88 -16.22 -13.98 -4.08
C ASP A 88 -14.80 -13.39 -3.99
N ILE A 89 -14.30 -13.10 -2.77
CA ILE A 89 -12.92 -12.65 -2.56
C ILE A 89 -11.95 -13.82 -2.33
N VAL A 90 -12.47 -15.01 -1.97
CA VAL A 90 -11.68 -16.16 -1.53
C VAL A 90 -10.71 -16.61 -2.61
N GLU A 91 -11.16 -16.69 -3.87
CA GLU A 91 -10.31 -17.08 -4.99
C GLU A 91 -9.14 -16.10 -5.18
N SER A 92 -9.41 -14.79 -5.15
CA SER A 92 -8.39 -13.75 -5.34
C SER A 92 -7.38 -13.73 -4.20
N PHE A 93 -7.83 -13.85 -2.95
CA PHE A 93 -6.94 -13.85 -1.80
C PHE A 93 -6.14 -15.16 -1.68
N THR A 94 -6.74 -16.31 -2.01
CA THR A 94 -6.00 -17.59 -2.08
C THR A 94 -4.89 -17.53 -3.12
N LYS A 95 -5.15 -16.92 -4.29
CA LYS A 95 -4.12 -16.71 -5.31
C LYS A 95 -2.99 -15.81 -4.82
N TYR A 96 -3.31 -14.75 -4.08
CA TYR A 96 -2.31 -13.90 -3.41
C TYR A 96 -1.44 -14.74 -2.45
N LEU A 97 -2.06 -15.48 -1.52
CA LEU A 97 -1.37 -16.29 -0.52
C LEU A 97 -0.43 -17.32 -1.15
N ASN A 98 -0.83 -17.95 -2.26
CA ASN A 98 0.03 -18.90 -2.99
C ASN A 98 1.25 -18.26 -3.66
N ASN A 99 1.18 -16.97 -3.97
CA ASN A 99 2.24 -16.26 -4.69
C ASN A 99 3.12 -15.38 -3.79
N ARG A 100 2.70 -15.09 -2.54
CA ARG A 100 3.37 -14.12 -1.66
C ARG A 100 4.82 -14.47 -1.32
N ASP A 101 5.14 -15.77 -1.27
CA ASP A 101 6.49 -16.27 -0.99
C ASP A 101 7.45 -16.10 -2.19
N SER A 102 6.96 -15.65 -3.34
CA SER A 102 7.80 -15.34 -4.50
C SER A 102 8.56 -14.03 -4.28
N ASN A 103 9.83 -14.15 -3.92
CA ASN A 103 10.74 -13.00 -3.77
C ASN A 103 10.76 -12.09 -5.02
N THR A 104 10.69 -12.67 -6.23
CA THR A 104 10.69 -11.88 -7.48
C THR A 104 9.42 -11.04 -7.59
N LEU A 105 8.25 -11.63 -7.34
CA LEU A 105 6.98 -10.91 -7.39
C LEU A 105 6.92 -9.82 -6.30
N LEU A 106 7.29 -10.17 -5.07
CA LEU A 106 7.30 -9.24 -3.95
C LEU A 106 8.20 -8.03 -4.24
N ASN A 107 9.41 -8.26 -4.74
CA ASN A 107 10.33 -7.18 -5.10
C ASN A 107 9.76 -6.29 -6.21
N ASN A 108 9.12 -6.86 -7.24
CA ASN A 108 8.47 -6.10 -8.29
C ASN A 108 7.34 -5.22 -7.74
N ILE A 109 6.51 -5.74 -6.84
CA ILE A 109 5.42 -4.96 -6.22
C ILE A 109 5.99 -3.81 -5.37
N LYS A 110 7.07 -4.07 -4.60
CA LYS A 110 7.75 -3.02 -3.82
C LYS A 110 8.35 -1.94 -4.72
N GLU A 111 8.89 -2.30 -5.88
CA GLU A 111 9.32 -1.32 -6.89
C GLU A 111 8.14 -0.53 -7.46
N GLU A 112 7.01 -1.17 -7.73
CA GLU A 112 5.79 -0.47 -8.18
C GLU A 112 5.24 0.50 -7.13
N ILE A 113 5.32 0.16 -5.85
CA ILE A 113 4.95 1.06 -4.74
C ILE A 113 5.86 2.30 -4.80
N LEU A 114 7.16 2.14 -4.98
CA LEU A 114 8.08 3.28 -5.11
C LEU A 114 7.75 4.18 -6.31
N VAL A 115 7.45 3.57 -7.46
CA VAL A 115 7.01 4.30 -8.65
C VAL A 115 5.72 5.06 -8.38
N MET A 116 4.76 4.45 -7.70
CA MET A 116 3.52 5.09 -7.29
C MET A 116 3.75 6.28 -6.35
N LEU A 117 4.58 6.11 -5.31
CA LEU A 117 4.95 7.19 -4.37
C LEU A 117 5.56 8.39 -5.10
N TYR A 118 6.33 8.16 -6.17
CA TYR A 118 6.88 9.23 -6.99
C TYR A 118 5.82 9.85 -7.89
N ASN A 119 5.06 9.05 -8.63
CA ASN A 119 4.09 9.55 -9.61
C ASN A 119 2.97 10.36 -8.97
N LYS A 120 2.54 9.96 -7.77
CA LYS A 120 1.46 10.62 -7.03
C LYS A 120 1.94 11.73 -6.08
N ARG A 121 3.24 12.03 -6.04
CA ARG A 121 3.81 13.05 -5.13
C ARG A 121 3.15 14.42 -5.23
N LYS A 122 2.62 14.79 -6.40
CA LYS A 122 1.92 16.07 -6.62
C LYS A 122 0.57 16.17 -5.91
N MET A 123 0.02 15.04 -5.47
CA MET A 123 -1.17 15.06 -4.61
C MET A 123 -0.83 15.57 -3.21
N ILE A 124 0.44 15.46 -2.80
CA ILE A 124 0.93 15.70 -1.43
C ILE A 124 1.71 17.01 -1.34
N ALA A 125 2.63 17.20 -2.28
CA ALA A 125 3.46 18.40 -2.33
C ALA A 125 2.63 19.55 -2.90
N ASN A 126 2.34 20.54 -2.05
CA ASN A 126 1.90 21.86 -2.48
C ASN A 126 3.08 22.59 -3.12
N GLU A 127 3.40 22.27 -4.38
CA GLU A 127 4.22 23.09 -5.29
C GLU A 127 3.55 23.19 -6.67
#